data_AF-A0A4R5KAJ3-F1
#
_entry.id   AF-A0A4R5KAJ3-F1
#
_cell.length_a   1.000
_cell.length_b   1.000
_cell.length_c   1.000
_cell.angle_alpha   90.00
_cell.angle_beta   90.00
_cell.angle_gamma   90.00
#
_symmetry.space_group_name_H-M   'P 1'
#
loop_
_entity.id
_entity.type
_entity.pdbx_description
1 polymer ?
#
loop_
_entity_poly.entity_id
_entity_poly.type
_entity_poly.pdbx_seq_one_letter_code
_entity_poly.pdbx_strand_id
1 'polypeptide(L)' 'MMEPNFTARTDCRAARILMEAFPAIATFDAVGLTAEQIHYYLGESAGVAYFQLQALRNAGPAIAA' A
#
# COMPACT_ATOMS: atom_id res chain seq x y z
N MET A 1 -14.15 29.55 -12.45
CA MET A 1 -13.88 28.13 -12.79
C MET A 1 -13.30 27.50 -11.54
N MET A 2 -14.03 26.55 -10.95
CA MET A 2 -13.68 25.90 -9.70
C MET A 2 -12.75 24.72 -10.05
N GLU A 3 -11.48 24.80 -9.67
CA GLU A 3 -10.54 23.70 -9.90
C GLU A 3 -10.92 22.48 -9.04
N PRO A 4 -10.81 21.25 -9.59
CA PRO A 4 -11.28 20.05 -8.93
C PRO A 4 -10.43 19.67 -7.71
N ASN A 5 -11.10 19.63 -6.57
CA ASN A 5 -10.91 18.78 -5.40
C ASN A 5 -9.58 18.01 -5.29
N PHE A 6 -8.71 18.48 -4.38
CA PHE A 6 -7.39 17.93 -4.04
C PHE A 6 -7.42 16.55 -3.33
N THR A 7 -8.55 15.82 -3.39
CA THR A 7 -8.73 14.52 -2.72
C THR A 7 -8.10 13.34 -3.47
N ALA A 8 -7.55 13.55 -4.67
CA ALA A 8 -7.08 12.48 -5.56
C ALA A 8 -5.54 12.40 -5.73
N ARG A 9 -4.73 13.02 -4.85
CA ARG A 9 -3.25 13.02 -4.96
C ARG A 9 -2.55 11.94 -4.14
N THR A 10 -3.20 10.80 -3.89
CA THR A 10 -2.53 9.61 -3.35
C THR A 10 -2.45 8.50 -4.41
N ASP A 11 -2.28 8.88 -5.67
CA ASP A 11 -1.78 8.00 -6.73
C ASP A 11 -0.25 7.87 -6.57
N CYS A 12 0.19 7.30 -5.45
CA CYS A 12 1.62 7.02 -5.26
C CYS A 12 1.99 5.98 -6.32
N ARG A 13 2.71 6.39 -7.38
CA ARG A 13 3.26 5.49 -8.41
C ARG A 13 3.93 4.26 -7.79
N ALA A 14 4.59 4.42 -6.64
CA ALA A 14 5.17 3.34 -5.85
C ALA A 14 4.13 2.33 -5.34
N ALA A 15 2.99 2.78 -4.82
CA ALA A 15 1.89 1.89 -4.41
C ALA A 15 1.34 1.10 -5.59
N ARG A 16 1.20 1.72 -6.77
CA ARG A 16 0.76 1.04 -8.00
C ARG A 16 1.76 -0.03 -8.43
N ILE A 17 3.06 0.30 -8.44
CA ILE A 17 4.14 -0.64 -8.76
C ILE A 17 4.13 -1.84 -7.80
N LEU A 18 3.94 -1.62 -6.50
CA LEU A 18 3.88 -2.71 -5.52
C LEU A 18 2.68 -3.63 -5.77
N MET A 19 1.51 -3.08 -6.09
CA MET A 19 0.32 -3.89 -6.42
C MET A 19 0.45 -4.65 -7.75
N GLU A 20 1.15 -4.08 -8.74
CA GLU A 20 1.43 -4.76 -10.01
C GLU A 20 2.46 -5.89 -9.84
N ALA A 21 3.50 -5.67 -9.03
CA ALA A 21 4.55 -6.65 -8.77
C ALA A 21 4.09 -7.78 -7.84
N PHE A 22 3.21 -7.48 -6.88
CA PHE A 22 2.71 -8.42 -5.89
C PHE A 22 1.17 -8.38 -5.85
N PRO A 23 0.47 -8.95 -6.84
CA PRO A 23 -0.98 -8.83 -6.95
C PRO A 23 -1.74 -9.40 -5.75
N ALA A 24 -1.15 -10.37 -5.03
CA ALA A 24 -1.73 -10.95 -3.82
C ALA A 24 -2.03 -9.90 -2.73
N ILE A 25 -1.25 -8.82 -2.64
CA ILE A 25 -1.43 -7.79 -1.60
C ILE A 25 -2.65 -6.91 -1.85
N ALA A 26 -3.16 -6.83 -3.08
CA ALA A 26 -4.26 -5.96 -3.45
C ALA A 26 -5.60 -6.43 -2.88
N THR A 27 -5.75 -7.74 -2.69
CA THR A 27 -6.96 -8.40 -2.16
C THR A 27 -6.76 -9.01 -0.79
N PHE A 28 -5.59 -8.81 -0.17
CA PHE A 28 -5.24 -9.40 1.11
C PHE A 28 -5.87 -8.60 2.26
N ASP A 29 -6.69 -9.28 3.07
CA ASP A 29 -7.24 -8.73 4.30
C ASP A 29 -6.37 -9.16 5.49
N ALA A 30 -5.75 -8.18 6.16
CA ALA A 30 -4.87 -8.44 7.29
C ALA A 30 -5.50 -8.14 8.65
N VAL A 31 -6.84 -7.98 8.71
CA VAL A 31 -7.51 -7.56 9.95
C VAL A 31 -7.34 -8.65 11.02
N GLY A 32 -6.76 -8.26 12.15
CA GLY A 32 -6.50 -9.18 13.26
C GLY A 32 -5.30 -10.10 13.08
N LEU A 33 -4.51 -9.95 12.01
CA LEU A 33 -3.30 -10.74 11.78
C LEU A 33 -2.06 -10.06 12.38
N THR A 34 -1.14 -10.87 12.91
CA THR A 34 0.20 -10.41 13.29
C THR A 34 1.10 -10.29 12.07
N ALA A 35 2.24 -9.58 12.21
CA ALA A 35 3.18 -9.44 11.09
C ALA A 35 3.75 -10.77 10.60
N GLU A 36 4.03 -11.70 11.51
CA GLU A 36 4.48 -13.05 11.18
C GLU A 36 3.43 -13.83 10.38
N GLN A 37 2.15 -13.71 10.73
CA GLN A 37 1.06 -14.34 9.99
C GLN A 37 0.93 -13.75 8.58
N ILE A 38 1.08 -12.44 8.43
CA ILE A 38 1.06 -11.77 7.13
C ILE A 38 2.20 -12.31 6.24
N HIS A 39 3.43 -12.42 6.76
CA HIS A 39 4.55 -13.01 6.03
C HIS A 39 4.34 -14.50 5.73
N TYR A 40 3.70 -15.25 6.63
CA TYR A 40 3.38 -16.66 6.40
C TYR A 40 2.39 -16.84 5.24
N TYR A 41 1.32 -16.04 5.19
CA TYR A 41 0.28 -16.16 4.17
C TYR A 41 0.67 -15.59 2.80
N LEU A 42 1.40 -14.47 2.77
CA LEU A 42 1.83 -13.82 1.53
C LEU A 42 3.18 -14.35 1.03
N GLY A 43 3.98 -14.96 1.90
CA GLY A 43 5.40 -15.21 1.68
C GLY A 43 6.24 -13.97 2.03
N GLU A 44 7.55 -14.19 2.23
CA GLU A 44 8.47 -13.16 2.73
C GLU A 44 8.44 -11.89 1.87
N SER A 45 8.65 -12.01 0.55
CA SER A 45 8.71 -10.87 -0.39
C SER A 45 7.40 -10.09 -0.48
N ALA A 46 6.26 -10.76 -0.57
CA ALA A 46 4.97 -10.08 -0.68
C ALA A 46 4.48 -9.53 0.66
N GLY A 47 4.85 -10.16 1.79
CA GLY A 47 4.61 -9.60 3.12
C GLY A 47 5.36 -8.28 3.33
N VAL A 48 6.63 -8.20 2.90
CA VAL A 48 7.38 -6.93 2.94
C VAL A 48 6.71 -5.88 2.05
N ALA A 49 6.31 -6.23 0.83
CA ALA A 49 5.61 -5.34 -0.09
C ALA A 49 4.27 -4.82 0.49
N TYR A 50 3.54 -5.67 1.21
CA TYR A 50 2.32 -5.29 1.92
C TYR A 50 2.58 -4.21 2.98
N PHE A 51 3.62 -4.36 3.80
CA PHE A 51 3.98 -3.33 4.79
C PHE A 51 4.46 -2.03 4.16
N GLN A 52 5.19 -2.10 3.04
CA GLN A 52 5.58 -0.92 2.27
C GLN A 52 4.36 -0.19 1.70
N LEU A 53 3.38 -0.92 1.17
CA LEU A 53 2.12 -0.36 0.69
C LEU A 53 1.34 0.32 1.82
N GLN A 54 1.26 -0.30 3.00
CA GLN A 54 0.60 0.29 4.17
C GLN A 54 1.33 1.54 4.67
N ALA A 55 2.66 1.53 4.70
CA ALA A 55 3.45 2.72 5.06
C ALA A 55 3.20 3.87 4.07
N LEU A 56 3.17 3.60 2.76
CA LEU A 56 2.86 4.60 1.74
C LEU A 56 1.44 5.16 1.88
N ARG A 57 0.46 4.30 2.18
CA ARG A 57 -0.94 4.71 2.43
C ARG A 57 -1.09 5.56 3.69
N ASN A 58 -0.37 5.21 4.76
CA ASN A 58 -0.39 5.93 6.03
C ASN A 58 0.44 7.23 6.00
N ALA A 59 1.45 7.33 5.12
CA ALA A 59 2.33 8.48 5.04
C ALA A 59 1.65 9.76 4.51
N GLY A 60 0.54 9.65 3.76
CA GLY A 60 -0.17 10.83 3.24
C GLY A 60 0.74 11.84 2.52
N PRO A 61 0.36 13.13 2.38
CA PRO A 61 1.10 14.12 1.58
C PRO A 61 2.50 14.49 2.10
N ALA A 62 3.01 13.87 3.17
CA ALA A 62 4.32 14.17 3.76
C ALA A 62 5.52 13.85 2.84
N ILE A 63 5.32 13.01 1.82
CA ILE A 63 6.32 12.62 0.82
C ILE A 63 6.24 13.43 -0.48
N ALA A 64 5.37 14.44 -0.54
CA ALA A 64 5.19 15.31 -1.71
C ALA A 64 5.87 16.70 -1.57
N ALA A 65 6.73 16.87 -0.55
CA ALA A 65 7.48 18.11 -0.29
C ALA A 65 8.94 18.00 -0.76
#